data_AF-A0AAN0NGV3-F1
#
_entry.id   AF-A0AAN0NGV3-F1
#
_cell.length_a   1.000
_cell.length_b   1.000
_cell.length_c   1.000
_cell.angle_alpha   90.00
_cell.angle_beta   90.00
_cell.angle_gamma   90.00
#
_symmetry.space_group_name_H-M   'P 1'
#
loop_
_entity.id
_entity.type
_entity.pdbx_description
1 polymer ?
#
loop_
_entity_poly.entity_id
_entity_poly.type
_entity_poly.pdbx_seq_one_letter_code
_entity_poly.pdbx_strand_id
1 'polypeptide(L)' 'MGKVITYQKILREVWGMYSDNIPALRVFVTTLRKKIEHYDPDNRYLQTHVGVGYRMIKYEK' A
#
# COMPACT_ATOMS: atom_id res chain seq x y z
N MET A 1 7.62 9.15 10.65
CA MET A 1 6.35 8.57 10.14
C MET A 1 6.17 8.94 8.67
N GLY A 2 5.75 8.01 7.81
CA GLY A 2 5.65 8.24 6.37
C GLY A 2 4.54 9.21 5.96
N LYS A 3 4.53 9.64 4.68
CA LYS A 3 3.45 10.43 4.05
C LYS A 3 2.37 9.49 3.50
N VAL A 4 1.10 9.92 3.52
CA VAL A 4 0.03 9.19 2.83
C VAL A 4 0.20 9.35 1.33
N ILE A 5 0.21 8.24 0.60
CA ILE A 5 0.26 8.22 -0.86
C ILE A 5 -1.12 7.80 -1.36
N THR A 6 -1.70 8.59 -2.28
CA THR A 6 -3.05 8.37 -2.78
C THR A 6 -3.14 7.16 -3.72
N TYR A 7 -4.32 6.55 -3.84
CA TYR A 7 -4.55 5.44 -4.77
C TYR A 7 -4.11 5.76 -6.20
N GLN A 8 -4.49 6.93 -6.71
CA GLN A 8 -4.13 7.38 -8.05
C GLN A 8 -2.62 7.50 -8.23
N LYS A 9 -1.90 8.01 -7.22
CA LYS A 9 -0.45 8.13 -7.29
C LYS A 9 0.22 6.76 -7.31
N ILE A 10 -0.22 5.82 -6.47
CA ILE A 10 0.36 4.47 -6.46
C ILE A 10 0.09 3.75 -7.78
N LEU A 11 -1.15 3.83 -8.28
CA LEU A 11 -1.52 3.24 -9.57
C LEU A 11 -0.64 3.81 -10.69
N ARG A 12 -0.52 5.13 -10.77
CA ARG A 12 0.29 5.80 -11.78
C ARG A 12 1.77 5.39 -11.74
N GLU A 13 2.37 5.30 -10.56
CA GLU A 13 3.81 4.98 -10.41
C GLU A 13 4.11 3.49 -10.66
N VAL A 14 3.19 2.58 -10.35
CA VAL A 14 3.42 1.12 -10.46
C VAL A 14 2.90 0.54 -11.77
N TRP A 15 1.75 1.02 -12.27
CA TRP A 15 1.08 0.52 -13.48
C TRP A 15 1.01 1.55 -14.62
N GLY A 16 1.38 2.81 -14.39
CA GLY A 16 1.44 3.86 -15.43
C GLY A 16 0.19 4.75 -15.51
N MET A 17 0.26 5.77 -16.38
CA MET A 17 -0.70 6.88 -16.48
C MET A 17 -2.17 6.48 -16.73
N TYR A 18 -2.40 5.33 -17.34
CA TYR A 18 -3.75 4.85 -17.72
C TYR A 18 -4.35 3.85 -16.74
N SER A 19 -3.76 3.71 -15.55
CA SER A 19 -4.22 2.74 -14.56
C SER A 19 -5.16 3.38 -13.53
N ASP A 20 -6.41 2.92 -13.53
CA ASP A 20 -7.48 3.32 -12.62
C ASP A 20 -8.05 2.12 -11.84
N ASN A 21 -7.42 0.94 -11.98
CA ASN A 21 -7.84 -0.31 -11.36
C ASN A 21 -7.51 -0.39 -9.85
N ILE A 22 -8.27 0.37 -9.04
CA ILE A 22 -8.23 0.32 -7.57
C ILE A 22 -8.42 -1.11 -7.02
N PRO A 23 -9.32 -1.96 -7.56
CA PRO A 23 -9.45 -3.33 -7.08
C PRO A 23 -8.16 -4.14 -7.21
N ALA A 24 -7.44 -4.00 -8.33
CA ALA A 24 -6.16 -4.67 -8.55
C ALA A 24 -5.09 -4.20 -7.56
N LEU A 25 -5.03 -2.88 -7.27
CA LEU A 25 -4.15 -2.34 -6.23
C LEU A 25 -4.44 -2.95 -4.86
N ARG A 26 -5.71 -3.13 -4.49
CA ARG A 26 -6.09 -3.75 -3.20
C ARG A 26 -5.67 -5.22 -3.11
N VAL A 27 -5.82 -5.97 -4.19
CA VAL A 27 -5.35 -7.37 -4.26
C VAL A 27 -3.82 -7.40 -4.13
N PHE A 28 -3.13 -6.54 -4.86
CA PHE A 28 -1.67 -6.44 -4.79
C PHE A 28 -1.20 -6.10 -3.37
N VAL A 29 -1.79 -5.10 -2.72
CA VAL A 29 -1.44 -4.72 -1.33
C VAL A 29 -1.73 -5.86 -0.36
N THR A 30 -2.79 -6.63 -0.55
CA THR A 30 -3.08 -7.83 0.26
C THR A 30 -1.96 -8.87 0.12
N THR A 31 -1.53 -9.15 -1.10
CA THR A 31 -0.42 -10.08 -1.36
C THR A 31 0.90 -9.55 -0.83
N LEU A 32 1.15 -8.25 -0.96
CA LEU A 32 2.35 -7.59 -0.44
C LEU A 32 2.42 -7.70 1.09
N ARG A 33 1.31 -7.42 1.80
CA ARG A 33 1.22 -7.59 3.25
C ARG A 33 1.57 -9.01 3.68
N LYS A 34 1.04 -10.03 3.00
CA LYS A 34 1.38 -11.43 3.33
C LYS A 34 2.89 -11.73 3.22
N LYS A 35 3.60 -11.06 2.32
CA LYS A 35 5.05 -11.23 2.13
C LYS A 35 5.89 -10.46 3.14
N ILE A 36 5.48 -9.24 3.52
CA ILE A 36 6.30 -8.34 4.36
C ILE A 36 5.85 -8.30 5.83
N GLU A 37 4.55 -8.46 6.11
CA GLU A 37 3.94 -8.50 7.45
C GLU A 37 3.79 -9.96 7.93
N HIS A 38 4.82 -10.78 7.69
CA HIS A 38 4.83 -12.23 7.99
C HIS A 38 4.50 -12.52 9.46
N TYR A 39 3.58 -13.45 9.73
CA TYR A 39 3.10 -14.06 11.02
C TYR A 39 2.97 -13.19 12.29
N ASP A 40 3.48 -11.98 12.31
CA ASP A 40 3.60 -11.09 13.44
C ASP A 40 2.59 -9.94 13.25
N PRO A 41 1.45 -9.98 13.95
CA PRO A 41 0.42 -8.96 13.86
C PRO A 41 0.87 -7.58 14.37
N ASP A 42 2.00 -7.50 15.08
CA ASP A 42 2.62 -6.26 15.55
C ASP A 42 3.54 -5.64 14.48
N ASN A 43 3.96 -6.40 13.47
CA ASN A 43 4.82 -5.91 12.39
C ASN A 43 4.01 -5.34 11.22
N ARG A 44 3.24 -4.29 11.50
CA ARG A 44 2.48 -3.56 10.48
C ARG A 44 3.39 -2.56 9.76
N TYR A 45 3.52 -2.69 8.44
CA TYR A 45 4.27 -1.77 7.59
C TYR A 45 3.36 -0.81 6.82
N LEU A 46 2.13 -1.24 6.51
CA LEU A 46 1.19 -0.51 5.64
C LEU A 46 -0.14 -0.19 6.33
N GLN A 47 -0.38 1.08 6.60
CA GLN A 47 -1.68 1.58 7.07
C GLN A 47 -2.59 1.92 5.89
N THR A 48 -3.80 1.37 5.89
CA THR A 48 -4.86 1.75 4.95
C THR A 48 -5.53 3.03 5.42
N HIS A 49 -5.68 4.01 4.55
CA HIS A 49 -6.47 5.21 4.77
C HIS A 49 -7.66 5.18 3.81
N VAL A 50 -8.83 4.79 4.35
CA VAL A 50 -10.05 4.56 3.55
C VAL A 50 -10.42 5.82 2.77
N GLY A 51 -10.65 5.67 1.47
CA GLY A 51 -10.99 6.79 0.57
C GLY A 51 -9.80 7.64 0.11
N VAL A 52 -8.61 7.48 0.69
CA VAL A 52 -7.43 8.29 0.36
C VAL A 52 -6.31 7.46 -0.27
N GLY A 53 -5.83 6.41 0.41
CA GLY A 53 -4.67 5.66 -0.05
C GLY A 53 -3.96 4.83 1.04
N TYR A 54 -2.64 4.76 0.96
CA TYR A 54 -1.81 3.95 1.87
C TYR A 54 -0.68 4.79 2.49
N ARG A 55 -0.28 4.41 3.70
CA ARG A 55 0.80 5.07 4.43
C ARG A 55 1.78 4.03 4.98
N MET A 56 3.07 4.25 4.77
CA MET A 56 4.12 3.48 5.43
C MET A 56 4.26 3.92 6.89
N ILE A 57 4.16 2.97 7.81
CA ILE A 57 4.20 3.22 9.27
C ILE A 57 5.51 2.79 9.91
N LYS A 58 6.21 1.81 9.34
CA LYS A 58 7.51 1.34 9.80
C LYS A 58 8.46 1.28 8.59
N TYR A 59 9.67 1.79 8.76
CA TYR A 59 10.75 1.72 7.78
C TYR A 59 11.99 1.33 8.59
N GLU A 60 12.40 0.06 8.52
CA GLU A 60 13.71 -0.33 9.05
C GLU A 60 14.77 0.21 8.08
N LYS A 61 15.75 0.90 8.63
CA LYS A 61 16.87 1.49 7.91
C LYS A 61 18.04 0.52 7.91
#